data_AF-A0A3M1VS72-F1
#
_entry.id   AF-A0A3M1VS72-F1
#
_cell.length_a   1.000
_cell.length_b   1.000
_cell.length_c   1.000
_cell.angle_alpha   90.00
_cell.angle_beta   90.00
_cell.angle_gamma   90.00
#
_symmetry.space_group_name_H-M   'P 1'
#
loop_
_entity.id
_entity.type
_entity.pdbx_description
1 polymer ?
#
loop_
_entity_poly.entity_id
_entity_poly.type
_entity_poly.pdbx_seq_one_letter_code
_entity_poly.pdbx_strand_id
1 'polypeptide(L)'
;DGVTASSASYRITLESVGEGLVGTGLSSASYRMDGSFAGAYPPPGEVRGLRFASRTELRWDPERSVGTYDVYRDAVSSLPGGQYGVCWQSGLADEKATDVEAPPPGTGRFYLVTARNRLQEEGPKGDRSDGSERGGSACP
;
A
#
# COMPACT_ATOMS: atom_id res chain seq x y z
N ASP A 1 44.22 -29.71 3.88
CA ASP A 1 45.17 -29.07 4.79
C ASP A 1 45.86 -27.89 4.13
N GLY A 2 45.71 -26.70 4.72
CA GLY A 2 46.22 -25.43 4.20
C GLY A 2 45.25 -24.30 4.50
N VAL A 3 45.47 -23.62 5.63
CA VAL A 3 44.57 -22.70 6.32
C VAL A 3 44.57 -21.30 5.69
N THR A 4 43.39 -20.67 5.70
CA THR A 4 43.15 -19.26 5.39
C THR A 4 43.88 -18.31 6.35
N ALA A 5 44.45 -17.22 5.82
CA ALA A 5 43.99 -15.84 6.09
C ALA A 5 45.14 -14.84 5.94
N SER A 6 44.97 -13.88 5.03
CA SER A 6 45.47 -12.52 5.23
C SER A 6 44.55 -11.54 4.49
N SER A 7 44.09 -10.53 5.21
CA SER A 7 43.28 -9.43 4.71
C SER A 7 44.16 -8.33 4.13
N ALA A 8 43.79 -7.83 2.95
CA ALA A 8 43.79 -6.42 2.56
C ALA A 8 43.53 -6.41 1.07
N SER A 9 42.88 -5.35 0.59
CA SER A 9 42.70 -5.09 -0.83
C SER A 9 41.61 -5.93 -1.48
N TYR A 10 40.40 -5.47 -1.20
CA TYR A 10 39.33 -5.34 -2.19
C TYR A 10 39.91 -5.29 -3.62
N ARG A 11 39.59 -6.29 -4.44
CA ARG A 11 39.60 -6.16 -5.89
C ARG A 11 38.32 -6.80 -6.40
N ILE A 12 37.25 -6.02 -6.33
CA ILE A 12 36.07 -6.29 -7.15
C ILE A 12 36.42 -5.79 -8.55
N THR A 13 36.76 -6.70 -9.44
CA THR A 13 36.69 -6.44 -10.87
C THR A 13 35.23 -6.56 -11.28
N LEU A 14 34.59 -5.40 -11.44
CA LEU A 14 33.27 -5.27 -12.04
C LEU A 14 33.47 -5.19 -13.56
N GLU A 15 33.31 -6.33 -14.23
CA GLU A 15 33.29 -6.39 -15.69
C GLU A 15 31.87 -6.73 -16.14
N SER A 16 31.25 -5.69 -16.70
CA SER A 16 30.10 -5.59 -17.61
C SER A 16 29.11 -6.76 -17.76
N VAL A 17 27.84 -6.41 -17.49
CA VAL A 17 26.67 -6.53 -18.38
C VAL A 17 26.44 -7.89 -19.06
N GLY A 18 25.46 -8.62 -18.55
CA GLY A 18 24.85 -9.76 -19.23
C GLY A 18 24.15 -10.68 -18.23
N GLU A 19 22.83 -10.81 -18.36
CA GLU A 19 21.99 -11.89 -17.85
C GLU A 19 22.15 -12.37 -16.39
N GLY A 20 21.13 -12.04 -15.59
CA GLY A 20 20.34 -13.05 -14.88
C GLY A 20 21.11 -14.10 -14.09
N LEU A 21 21.80 -13.68 -13.03
CA LEU A 21 22.22 -14.61 -11.97
C LEU A 21 21.33 -14.41 -10.75
N VAL A 22 20.37 -15.34 -10.63
CA VAL A 22 19.81 -15.77 -9.36
C VAL A 22 20.99 -15.95 -8.41
N GLY A 23 21.18 -14.99 -7.51
CA GLY A 23 22.26 -15.01 -6.53
C GLY A 23 22.05 -16.17 -5.57
N THR A 24 22.67 -17.31 -5.88
CA THR A 24 22.97 -18.34 -4.90
C THR A 24 23.82 -17.69 -3.82
N GLY A 25 23.28 -17.68 -2.59
CA GLY A 25 23.95 -17.09 -1.44
C GLY A 25 25.34 -17.69 -1.24
N LEU A 26 26.32 -16.81 -1.03
CA LEU A 26 27.61 -17.13 -0.46
C LEU A 26 27.38 -17.79 0.92
N SER A 27 27.63 -19.09 1.02
CA SER A 27 27.66 -19.77 2.32
C SER A 27 29.06 -19.63 2.92
N SER A 28 29.19 -18.81 3.97
CA SER A 28 30.32 -18.88 4.90
C SER A 28 29.78 -19.05 6.33
N ALA A 29 30.49 -19.84 7.13
CA ALA A 29 30.00 -20.45 8.36
C ALA A 29 29.77 -19.50 9.56
N SER A 30 29.61 -18.19 9.37
CA SER A 30 29.45 -17.26 10.50
C SER A 30 28.45 -16.11 10.30
N TYR A 31 27.69 -16.10 9.21
CA TYR A 31 26.48 -15.28 9.13
C TYR A 31 25.34 -16.13 8.58
N ARG A 32 24.54 -16.72 9.49
CA ARG A 32 23.18 -17.09 9.13
C ARG A 32 22.36 -15.80 9.14
N MET A 33 22.26 -15.17 7.97
CA MET A 33 21.04 -14.43 7.68
C MET A 33 19.99 -15.51 7.40
N ASP A 34 19.20 -15.85 8.42
CA ASP A 34 17.93 -16.53 8.21
C ASP A 34 16.97 -15.51 7.58
N GLY A 35 17.29 -15.05 6.37
CA GLY A 35 16.43 -14.24 5.54
C GLY A 35 15.37 -15.14 4.95
N SER A 36 14.35 -15.45 5.74
CA SER A 36 13.15 -16.07 5.19
C SER A 36 12.58 -15.10 4.15
N PHE A 37 12.47 -15.54 2.90
CA PHE A 37 11.52 -14.96 1.95
C PHE A 37 10.12 -15.47 2.32
N ALA A 38 9.69 -15.26 3.57
CA ALA A 38 8.27 -15.10 3.82
C ALA A 38 7.89 -13.87 2.98
N GLY A 39 7.03 -14.03 1.98
CA GLY A 39 6.64 -12.93 1.10
C GLY A 39 6.34 -11.71 1.94
N ALA A 40 7.25 -10.72 1.92
CA ALA A 40 7.08 -9.52 2.71
C ALA A 40 5.94 -8.78 2.03
N TYR A 41 4.73 -8.92 2.57
CA TYR A 41 3.61 -8.07 2.20
C TYR A 41 3.82 -6.78 2.97
N PRO A 42 4.37 -5.72 2.35
CA PRO A 42 4.52 -4.47 3.07
C PRO A 42 3.15 -4.02 3.59
N PRO A 43 3.09 -3.42 4.79
CA PRO A 43 1.85 -2.80 5.25
C PRO A 43 1.41 -1.76 4.21
N PRO A 44 0.11 -1.67 3.88
CA PRO A 44 -0.37 -0.72 2.89
C PRO A 44 -0.10 0.72 3.31
N GLY A 45 0.31 1.54 2.34
CA GLY A 45 0.36 2.99 2.49
C GLY A 45 -1.01 3.65 2.27
N GLU A 46 -1.00 4.97 2.37
CA GLU A 46 -2.14 5.80 1.94
C GLU A 46 -2.37 5.63 0.44
N VAL A 47 -3.61 5.36 0.04
CA VAL A 47 -4.01 5.34 -1.37
C VAL A 47 -4.07 6.77 -1.91
N ARG A 48 -3.39 7.02 -3.02
CA ARG A 48 -3.24 8.36 -3.61
C ARG A 48 -3.98 8.50 -4.93
N GLY A 49 -4.13 9.74 -5.38
CA GLY A 49 -4.69 10.06 -6.70
C GLY A 49 -6.19 9.79 -6.84
N LEU A 50 -6.93 9.65 -5.74
CA LEU A 50 -8.39 9.48 -5.78
C LEU A 50 -9.06 10.63 -6.54
N ARG A 51 -9.77 10.29 -7.61
CA ARG A 51 -10.42 11.24 -8.52
C ARG A 51 -11.62 10.60 -9.23
N PHE A 52 -12.53 11.43 -9.71
CA PHE A 52 -13.56 10.99 -10.64
C PHE A 52 -12.98 10.92 -12.06
N ALA A 53 -13.00 9.74 -12.68
CA ALA A 53 -12.65 9.53 -14.09
C ALA A 53 -13.86 9.79 -15.02
N SER A 54 -15.07 9.66 -14.49
CA SER A 54 -16.32 10.04 -15.14
C SER A 54 -17.32 10.55 -14.10
N ARG A 55 -18.57 10.84 -14.49
CA ARG A 55 -19.60 11.29 -13.53
C ARG A 55 -19.94 10.27 -12.44
N THR A 56 -19.61 9.00 -12.65
CA THR A 56 -19.97 7.91 -11.74
C THR A 56 -18.79 7.01 -11.38
N GLU A 57 -17.66 7.13 -12.07
CA GLU A 57 -16.50 6.27 -11.82
C GLU A 57 -15.42 7.02 -11.04
N LEU A 58 -15.09 6.47 -9.86
CA LEU A 58 -13.92 6.83 -9.07
C LEU A 58 -12.74 5.97 -9.50
N ARG A 59 -11.56 6.58 -9.55
CA ARG A 59 -10.26 5.95 -9.82
C ARG A 59 -9.22 6.46 -8.84
N TRP A 60 -8.24 5.62 -8.54
CA TRP A 60 -7.07 5.98 -7.75
C TRP A 60 -5.82 5.35 -8.34
N ASP A 61 -4.66 5.73 -7.82
CA ASP A 61 -3.39 5.15 -8.24
C ASP A 61 -3.19 3.80 -7.51
N PRO A 62 -2.66 2.78 -8.20
CA PRO A 62 -2.46 1.46 -7.60
C PRO A 62 -1.48 1.54 -6.42
N GLU A 63 -1.80 0.84 -5.33
CA GLU A 63 -0.89 0.68 -4.20
C GLU A 63 0.08 -0.48 -4.45
N ARG A 64 1.34 -0.31 -4.01
CA ARG A 64 2.41 -1.30 -4.02
C ARG A 64 2.09 -2.53 -3.16
N SER A 65 1.26 -2.37 -2.14
CA SER A 65 0.81 -3.49 -1.31
C SER A 65 -0.20 -4.33 -2.08
N VAL A 66 0.16 -5.59 -2.32
CA VAL A 66 -0.71 -6.53 -3.01
C VAL A 66 -1.91 -6.88 -2.13
N GLY A 67 -3.13 -6.61 -2.61
CA GLY A 67 -4.37 -6.99 -1.93
C GLY A 67 -5.61 -6.36 -2.55
N THR A 68 -6.50 -5.80 -1.72
CA THR A 68 -7.79 -5.21 -2.13
C THR A 68 -7.93 -3.78 -1.64
N TYR A 69 -8.95 -3.07 -2.13
CA TYR A 69 -9.30 -1.72 -1.70
C TYR A 69 -10.65 -1.67 -1.01
N ASP A 70 -10.74 -0.78 -0.02
CA ASP A 70 -11.96 -0.45 0.68
C ASP A 70 -12.31 1.01 0.44
N VAL A 71 -13.58 1.30 0.18
CA VAL A 71 -14.09 2.64 -0.13
C VAL A 71 -15.08 3.06 0.93
N TYR A 72 -14.77 4.18 1.57
CA TYR A 72 -15.61 4.87 2.52
C TYR A 72 -16.32 6.02 1.82
N ARG A 73 -17.58 6.24 2.18
CA ARG A 73 -18.42 7.30 1.60
C ARG A 73 -19.33 7.86 2.66
N ASP A 74 -19.48 9.17 2.70
CA ASP A 74 -20.51 9.84 3.50
C ASP A 74 -20.76 11.26 2.99
N ALA A 75 -21.74 11.95 3.56
CA ALA A 75 -22.04 13.34 3.25
C ALA A 75 -20.90 14.27 3.70
N VAL A 76 -20.59 15.28 2.90
CA VAL A 76 -19.61 16.34 3.27
C VAL A 76 -19.98 17.03 4.59
N SER A 77 -21.28 17.09 4.90
CA SER A 77 -21.78 17.64 6.17
C SER A 77 -21.38 16.81 7.41
N SER A 78 -20.92 15.56 7.27
CA SER A 78 -20.47 14.75 8.41
C SER A 78 -19.00 14.95 8.77
N LEU A 79 -18.20 15.57 7.88
CA LEU A 79 -16.77 15.85 8.12
C LEU A 79 -16.47 16.62 9.41
N PRO A 80 -17.25 17.65 9.81
CA PRO A 80 -17.03 18.36 11.09
C PRO A 80 -17.14 17.46 12.32
N GLY A 81 -17.84 16.31 12.21
CA GLY A 81 -17.96 15.31 13.27
C GLY A 81 -16.72 14.42 13.43
N GLY A 82 -15.66 14.65 12.64
CA GLY A 82 -14.43 13.86 12.68
C GLY A 82 -14.59 12.43 12.16
N GLN A 83 -15.69 12.15 11.45
CA GLN A 83 -15.94 10.87 10.80
C GLN A 83 -15.37 10.90 9.38
N TYR A 84 -14.71 9.82 8.97
CA TYR A 84 -14.05 9.70 7.66
C TYR A 84 -14.75 8.72 6.73
N GLY A 85 -16.07 8.68 6.88
CA GLY A 85 -16.98 7.93 6.03
C GLY A 85 -17.38 6.61 6.66
N VAL A 86 -18.51 6.07 6.19
CA VAL A 86 -18.91 4.71 6.49
C VAL A 86 -18.40 3.79 5.38
N CYS A 87 -18.12 2.54 5.72
CA CYS A 87 -17.76 1.54 4.72
C CYS A 87 -18.89 1.42 3.69
N TRP A 88 -18.57 1.71 2.42
CA TRP A 88 -19.54 1.67 1.33
C TRP A 88 -19.30 0.50 0.39
N GLN A 89 -18.04 0.25 0.04
CA GLN A 89 -17.62 -0.94 -0.70
C GLN A 89 -16.33 -1.48 -0.08
N SER A 90 -16.18 -2.79 -0.06
CA SER A 90 -14.98 -3.44 0.46
C SER A 90 -14.49 -4.55 -0.47
N GLY A 91 -13.21 -4.90 -0.34
CA GLY A 91 -12.64 -6.03 -1.07
C GLY A 91 -12.54 -5.84 -2.58
N LEU A 92 -12.43 -4.60 -3.06
CA LEU A 92 -12.31 -4.31 -4.49
C LEU A 92 -10.92 -4.71 -5.00
N ALA A 93 -10.88 -5.51 -6.07
CA ALA A 93 -9.62 -5.94 -6.69
C ALA A 93 -9.07 -4.92 -7.69
N ASP A 94 -9.94 -4.09 -8.27
CA ASP A 94 -9.58 -3.06 -9.24
C ASP A 94 -9.41 -1.69 -8.55
N GLU A 95 -8.61 -0.79 -9.15
CA GLU A 95 -8.45 0.60 -8.71
C GLU A 95 -9.64 1.50 -9.13
N LYS A 96 -10.86 1.01 -8.93
CA LYS A 96 -12.09 1.73 -9.24
C LYS A 96 -13.26 1.38 -8.34
N ALA A 97 -14.15 2.35 -8.20
CA ALA A 97 -15.50 2.14 -7.68
C ALA A 97 -16.51 2.93 -8.50
N THR A 98 -17.73 2.41 -8.63
CA THR A 98 -18.82 3.07 -9.37
C THR A 98 -19.89 3.54 -8.41
N ASP A 99 -20.15 4.85 -8.39
CA ASP A 99 -21.28 5.47 -7.69
C ASP A 99 -22.27 6.04 -8.71
N VAL A 100 -23.41 5.37 -8.89
CA VAL A 100 -24.49 5.84 -9.76
C VAL A 100 -25.50 6.74 -9.01
N GLU A 101 -25.34 6.87 -7.69
CA GLU A 101 -26.28 7.60 -6.85
C GLU A 101 -25.90 9.08 -6.79
N ALA A 102 -26.68 9.92 -7.48
CA ALA A 102 -26.50 11.37 -7.40
C ALA A 102 -26.90 11.88 -6.01
N PRO A 103 -26.05 12.71 -5.34
CA PRO A 103 -26.43 13.33 -4.08
C PRO A 103 -27.62 14.30 -4.29
N PRO A 104 -28.52 14.45 -3.31
CA PRO A 104 -29.58 15.45 -3.35
C PRO A 104 -29.06 16.85 -3.69
N PRO A 105 -29.83 17.68 -4.41
CA PRO A 105 -29.43 19.05 -4.72
C PRO A 105 -29.01 19.83 -3.47
N GLY A 106 -27.89 20.54 -3.55
CA GLY A 106 -27.33 21.30 -2.43
C GLY A 106 -26.53 20.48 -1.42
N THR A 107 -26.36 19.17 -1.65
CA THR A 107 -25.51 18.31 -0.82
C THR A 107 -24.31 17.79 -1.62
N GLY A 108 -23.28 17.32 -0.91
CA GLY A 108 -22.12 16.69 -1.50
C GLY A 108 -21.73 15.45 -0.70
N ARG A 109 -21.00 14.54 -1.34
CA ARG A 109 -20.40 13.37 -0.71
C ARG A 109 -18.89 13.47 -0.78
N PHE A 110 -18.22 12.93 0.21
CA PHE A 110 -16.80 12.66 0.12
C PHE A 110 -16.56 11.15 0.02
N TYR A 111 -15.40 10.81 -0.53
CA TYR A 111 -14.95 9.45 -0.69
C TYR A 111 -13.53 9.34 -0.14
N LEU A 112 -13.24 8.20 0.43
CA LEU A 112 -11.93 7.87 0.95
C LEU A 112 -11.64 6.42 0.63
N VAL A 113 -10.41 6.13 0.23
CA VAL A 113 -9.99 4.77 -0.16
C VAL A 113 -8.82 4.35 0.71
N THR A 114 -8.84 3.12 1.18
CA THR A 114 -7.70 2.46 1.80
C THR A 114 -7.38 1.18 1.06
N ALA A 115 -6.14 0.73 1.19
CA ALA A 115 -5.70 -0.56 0.69
C ALA A 115 -5.59 -1.55 1.86
N ARG A 116 -5.87 -2.81 1.58
CA ARG A 116 -5.74 -3.94 2.50
C ARG A 116 -4.77 -4.93 1.90
N ASN A 117 -3.72 -5.30 2.61
CA ASN A 117 -2.77 -6.31 2.11
C ASN A 117 -3.32 -7.74 2.27
N ARG A 118 -2.59 -8.73 1.76
CA ARG A 118 -2.97 -10.16 1.91
C ARG A 118 -2.99 -10.68 3.35
N LEU A 119 -2.45 -9.94 4.31
CA LEU A 119 -2.53 -10.25 5.74
C LEU A 119 -3.75 -9.62 6.41
N GLN A 120 -4.65 -9.00 5.63
CA GLN A 120 -5.83 -8.28 6.10
C GLN A 120 -5.51 -7.03 6.94
N GLU A 121 -4.30 -6.49 6.81
CA GLU A 121 -3.93 -5.22 7.40
C GLU A 121 -4.38 -4.09 6.48
N GLU A 122 -5.14 -3.13 7.02
CA GLU A 122 -5.59 -1.94 6.31
C GLU A 122 -4.56 -0.81 6.46
N GLY A 123 -4.34 -0.07 5.37
CA GLY A 123 -3.53 1.15 5.37
C GLY A 123 -4.23 2.34 6.01
N PRO A 124 -3.48 3.45 6.19
CA PRO A 124 -4.01 4.67 6.79
C PRO A 124 -5.07 5.31 5.91
N LYS A 125 -6.02 6.01 6.54
CA LYS A 125 -7.03 6.84 5.85
C LYS A 125 -6.46 8.19 5.39
N GLY A 126 -5.15 8.38 5.51
CA GLY A 126 -4.44 9.64 5.29
C GLY A 126 -4.50 10.56 6.50
N ASP A 127 -3.90 11.74 6.35
CA ASP A 127 -3.72 12.69 7.46
C ASP A 127 -4.71 13.87 7.40
N ARG A 128 -4.97 14.45 8.57
CA ARG A 128 -5.61 15.76 8.73
C ARG A 128 -4.62 16.86 8.39
N SER A 129 -5.13 18.08 8.22
CA SER A 129 -4.29 19.26 7.96
C SER A 129 -3.30 19.59 9.08
N ASP A 130 -3.52 19.07 10.30
CA ASP A 130 -2.60 19.20 11.44
C ASP A 130 -1.55 18.07 11.50
N GLY A 131 -1.55 17.16 10.52
CA GLY A 131 -0.64 16.01 10.43
C GLY A 131 -1.06 14.80 11.28
N SER A 132 -2.20 14.84 11.96
CA SER A 132 -2.72 13.67 12.68
C SER A 132 -3.45 12.72 11.74
N GLU A 133 -3.29 11.41 11.93
CA GLU A 133 -3.95 10.40 11.12
C GLU A 133 -5.50 10.47 11.27
N ARG A 134 -6.20 10.25 10.16
CA ARG A 134 -7.65 10.11 10.13
C ARG A 134 -8.07 8.76 10.73
N GLY A 135 -8.85 8.82 11.81
CA GLY A 135 -9.38 7.62 12.46
C GLY A 135 -10.64 7.05 11.79
N GLY A 136 -11.38 6.22 12.52
CA GLY A 136 -12.66 5.65 12.07
C GLY A 136 -12.64 4.13 12.09
N SER A 137 -13.80 3.52 11.87
CA SER A 137 -13.93 2.06 11.77
C SER A 137 -13.41 1.55 10.43
N ALA A 138 -12.73 0.41 10.44
CA ALA A 138 -12.39 -0.36 9.26
C ALA A 138 -13.65 -0.94 8.58
N CYS A 139 -13.56 -1.24 7.28
CA CYS A 139 -14.54 -2.07 6.59
C CYS A 139 -14.51 -3.51 7.16
N PRO A 140 -15.67 -4.21 7.22
CA PRO A 140 -15.74 -5.61 7.66
C PRO A 140 -14.86 -6.58 6.86
#